data_AF-A0A924ERU4-F1
#
_entry.id   AF-A0A924ERU4-F1
#
_cell.length_a   1.000
_cell.length_b   1.000
_cell.length_c   1.000
_cell.angle_alpha   90.00
_cell.angle_beta   90.00
_cell.angle_gamma   90.00
#
_symmetry.space_group_name_H-M   'P 1'
#
loop_
_entity.id
_entity.type
_entity.pdbx_description
1 polymer ?
#
loop_
_entity_poly.entity_id
_entity_poly.type
_entity_poly.pdbx_seq_one_letter_code
_entity_poly.pdbx_strand_id
1 'polypeptide(L)'
;MSVEGGTRAIVAALLANTGIAITKFVAFLLTGSSSMLAESVHSVADSGNQALLLIGGKRSRREATPLHPFGFGRERYVYAFIVAIVLFTVGGLFALYEAWHKFEHPEPITQWRWVPIVVLLVAIGLESLSFHTAIVESNRVRGQRSWIEFVRTAKAPELPVVLLEDFAALVGLVFAMVGVSMTLVTGNGVWDAAGTALIGTLLVTVAIVLSVEMKSLLVGEAANTDKVVAIKDALVGDPESAVARVIHLRTLHLGPEELLVCAKLAVGAADCGNQIAAALDAAEQRARESVPGLRLMIYLEPDLDRGDLDLASWQGSQD
;
A
#
# COMPACT_ATOMS: atom_id res chain seq x y z
N MET A 1 -2.23 -6.13 -15.55
CA MET A 1 -0.91 -5.47 -15.55
C MET A 1 -0.47 -4.98 -14.16
N SER A 2 -1.35 -4.60 -13.22
CA SER A 2 -0.97 -4.18 -11.86
C SER A 2 -0.28 -5.26 -11.01
N VAL A 3 -0.77 -6.50 -11.08
CA VAL A 3 -0.31 -7.61 -10.22
C VAL A 3 1.14 -8.03 -10.51
N GLU A 4 1.55 -8.04 -11.78
CA GLU A 4 2.92 -8.42 -12.17
C GLU A 4 3.95 -7.36 -11.76
N GLY A 5 3.63 -6.08 -11.94
CA GLY A 5 4.51 -4.97 -11.52
C GLY A 5 4.72 -4.94 -10.00
N GLY A 6 3.65 -5.09 -9.22
CA GLY A 6 3.72 -5.17 -7.76
C GLY A 6 4.56 -6.34 -7.27
N THR A 7 4.35 -7.54 -7.83
CA THR A 7 5.12 -8.73 -7.44
C THR A 7 6.61 -8.56 -7.74
N ARG A 8 6.97 -7.97 -8.90
CA ARG A 8 8.36 -7.75 -9.26
C ARG A 8 9.05 -6.75 -8.33
N ALA A 9 8.36 -5.66 -7.97
CA ALA A 9 8.86 -4.69 -6.99
C ALA A 9 9.10 -5.34 -5.62
N ILE A 10 8.14 -6.13 -5.12
CA ILE A 10 8.27 -6.84 -3.84
C ILE A 10 9.46 -7.82 -3.87
N VAL A 11 9.66 -8.56 -4.97
CA VAL A 11 10.79 -9.49 -5.09
C VAL A 11 12.13 -8.76 -5.16
N ALA A 12 12.20 -7.62 -5.86
CA ALA A 12 13.40 -6.80 -5.88
C ALA A 12 13.77 -6.28 -4.49
N ALA A 13 12.79 -5.76 -3.75
CA ALA A 13 12.97 -5.32 -2.36
C ALA A 13 13.40 -6.48 -1.45
N LEU A 14 12.79 -7.66 -1.59
CA LEU A 14 13.18 -8.84 -0.81
C LEU A 14 14.65 -9.22 -1.04
N LEU A 15 15.10 -9.21 -2.30
CA LEU A 15 16.48 -9.53 -2.66
C LEU A 15 17.46 -8.48 -2.13
N ALA A 16 17.11 -7.20 -2.21
CA ALA A 16 17.92 -6.11 -1.66
C ALA A 16 18.04 -6.23 -0.13
N ASN A 17 16.92 -6.33 0.59
CA ASN A 17 16.90 -6.48 2.05
C ASN A 17 17.65 -7.72 2.53
N THR A 18 17.52 -8.84 1.81
CA THR A 18 18.29 -10.05 2.09
C THR A 18 19.79 -9.82 1.89
N GLY A 19 20.19 -9.14 0.82
CA GLY A 19 21.59 -8.78 0.56
C GLY A 19 22.17 -7.85 1.64
N ILE A 20 21.38 -6.89 2.13
CA ILE A 20 21.75 -6.00 3.23
C ILE A 20 21.92 -6.80 4.52
N ALA A 21 20.98 -7.69 4.84
CA ALA A 21 21.06 -8.56 6.01
C ALA A 21 22.32 -9.43 6.00
N ILE A 22 22.65 -10.04 4.85
CA ILE A 22 23.89 -10.82 4.70
C ILE A 22 25.12 -9.95 4.91
N THR A 23 25.15 -8.74 4.32
CA THR A 23 26.27 -7.81 4.44
C THR A 23 26.52 -7.42 5.90
N LYS A 24 25.47 -7.05 6.63
CA LYS A 24 25.54 -6.72 8.07
C LYS A 24 25.95 -7.93 8.91
N PHE A 25 25.47 -9.13 8.57
CA PHE A 25 25.82 -10.34 9.31
C PHE A 25 27.30 -10.71 9.14
N VAL A 26 27.85 -10.55 7.93
CA VAL A 26 29.29 -10.70 7.68
C VAL A 26 30.08 -9.65 8.47
N ALA A 27 29.63 -8.40 8.49
CA ALA A 27 30.26 -7.35 9.29
C ALA A 27 30.23 -7.67 10.80
N PHE A 28 29.15 -8.26 11.30
CA PHE A 28 29.09 -8.78 12.66
C PHE A 28 30.15 -9.86 12.91
N LEU A 29 30.26 -10.88 12.04
CA LEU A 29 31.25 -11.95 12.21
C LEU A 29 32.70 -11.42 12.22
N LEU A 30 32.97 -10.35 11.48
CA LEU A 30 34.29 -9.70 11.45
C LEU A 30 34.56 -8.83 12.69
N THR A 31 33.56 -8.10 13.16
CA THR A 31 33.73 -7.10 14.24
C THR A 31 33.45 -7.65 15.63
N GLY A 32 32.68 -8.75 15.74
CA GLY A 32 32.16 -9.27 16.99
C GLY A 32 31.14 -8.34 17.68
N SER A 33 30.67 -7.29 16.99
CA SER A 33 29.84 -6.24 17.59
C SER A 33 28.38 -6.69 17.77
N SER A 34 27.89 -6.69 19.01
CA SER A 34 26.47 -6.97 19.30
C SER A 34 25.51 -6.01 18.59
N SER A 35 25.92 -4.75 18.37
CA SER A 35 25.16 -3.76 17.60
C SER A 35 25.02 -4.18 16.12
N MET A 36 26.09 -4.69 15.49
CA MET A 36 26.02 -5.20 14.11
C MET A 36 25.13 -6.44 13.99
N LEU A 37 25.10 -7.30 15.02
CA LEU A 37 24.16 -8.43 15.06
C LEU A 37 22.71 -7.94 15.14
N ALA A 38 22.42 -6.96 15.99
CA ALA A 38 21.09 -6.37 16.11
C ALA A 38 20.62 -5.76 14.78
N GLU A 39 21.49 -5.02 14.08
CA GLU A 39 21.17 -4.47 12.76
C GLU A 39 20.95 -5.55 11.69
N SER A 40 21.66 -6.68 11.79
CA SER A 40 21.47 -7.81 10.88
C SER A 40 20.09 -8.44 11.08
N VAL A 41 19.69 -8.66 12.35
CA VAL A 41 18.36 -9.16 12.70
C VAL A 41 17.27 -8.18 12.25
N HIS A 42 17.51 -6.88 12.36
CA HIS A 42 16.59 -5.86 11.85
C HIS A 42 16.38 -5.99 10.34
N SER A 43 17.45 -6.15 9.56
CA SER A 43 17.35 -6.27 8.09
C SER A 43 16.68 -7.60 7.66
N VAL A 44 16.78 -8.64 8.50
CA VAL A 44 15.98 -9.86 8.33
C VAL A 44 14.50 -9.60 8.60
N ALA A 45 14.17 -8.81 9.63
CA ALA A 45 12.80 -8.40 9.89
C ALA A 45 12.21 -7.58 8.74
N ASP A 46 13.00 -6.68 8.15
CA ASP A 46 12.61 -5.90 6.95
C ASP A 46 12.30 -6.83 5.77
N SER A 47 13.12 -7.86 5.53
CA SER A 47 12.81 -8.91 4.54
C SER A 47 11.48 -9.64 4.82
N GLY A 48 11.07 -9.68 6.09
CA GLY A 48 9.77 -10.16 6.53
C GLY A 48 8.59 -9.34 5.99
N ASN A 49 8.76 -8.02 5.77
CA ASN A 49 7.74 -7.16 5.16
C ASN A 49 7.34 -7.71 3.79
N GLN A 50 8.33 -7.93 2.92
CA GLN A 50 8.09 -8.43 1.58
C GLN A 50 7.50 -9.84 1.59
N ALA A 51 7.95 -10.72 2.50
CA ALA A 51 7.36 -12.04 2.67
C ALA A 51 5.87 -11.96 3.04
N LEU A 52 5.49 -11.06 3.94
CA LEU A 52 4.09 -10.84 4.32
C LEU A 52 3.26 -10.30 3.16
N LEU A 53 3.78 -9.35 2.37
CA LEU A 53 3.10 -8.85 1.18
C LEU A 53 2.89 -9.95 0.13
N LEU A 54 3.89 -10.82 -0.10
CA LEU A 54 3.76 -11.97 -0.99
C LEU A 54 2.72 -12.98 -0.49
N ILE A 55 2.69 -13.25 0.82
CA ILE A 55 1.68 -14.12 1.43
C ILE A 55 0.28 -13.51 1.27
N GLY A 56 0.11 -12.22 1.54
CA GLY A 56 -1.15 -11.50 1.35
C GLY A 56 -1.63 -11.58 -0.10
N GLY A 57 -0.73 -11.31 -1.05
CA GLY A 57 -1.03 -11.46 -2.48
C GLY A 57 -1.40 -12.88 -2.89
N LYS A 58 -0.77 -13.91 -2.30
CA LYS A 58 -1.12 -15.32 -2.53
C LYS A 58 -2.47 -15.68 -1.93
N ARG A 59 -2.75 -15.26 -0.69
CA ARG A 59 -4.01 -15.56 0.00
C ARG A 59 -5.20 -14.83 -0.61
N SER A 60 -4.98 -13.64 -1.18
CA SER A 60 -6.06 -12.88 -1.81
C SER A 60 -6.62 -13.51 -3.08
N ARG A 61 -5.87 -14.44 -3.69
CA ARG A 61 -6.29 -15.18 -4.89
C ARG A 61 -7.12 -16.42 -4.58
N ARG A 62 -7.44 -16.67 -3.31
CA ARG A 62 -8.33 -17.77 -2.93
C ARG A 62 -9.75 -17.51 -3.41
N GLU A 63 -10.40 -18.57 -3.86
CA GLU A 63 -11.79 -18.51 -4.30
C GLU A 63 -12.76 -18.19 -3.15
N ALA A 64 -13.93 -17.68 -3.50
CA ALA A 64 -14.99 -17.40 -2.54
C ALA A 64 -15.47 -18.67 -1.85
N THR A 65 -15.88 -18.52 -0.59
CA THR A 65 -16.42 -19.61 0.23
C THR A 65 -17.77 -19.16 0.82
N PRO A 66 -18.63 -20.07 1.32
CA PRO A 66 -19.88 -19.66 1.97
C PRO A 66 -19.68 -18.68 3.14
N LEU A 67 -18.56 -18.77 3.86
CA LEU A 67 -18.22 -17.84 4.94
C LEU A 67 -17.67 -16.49 4.41
N HIS A 68 -17.06 -16.50 3.23
CA HIS A 68 -16.50 -15.32 2.57
C HIS A 68 -17.04 -15.24 1.12
N PRO A 69 -18.32 -14.84 0.94
CA PRO A 69 -19.02 -14.93 -0.34
C PRO A 69 -18.43 -14.02 -1.41
N PHE A 70 -17.77 -12.94 -0.99
CA PHE A 70 -17.08 -12.00 -1.87
C PHE A 70 -15.59 -12.34 -2.11
N GLY A 71 -15.12 -13.50 -1.64
CA GLY A 71 -13.73 -13.91 -1.80
C GLY A 71 -12.78 -13.27 -0.78
N PHE A 72 -11.48 -13.35 -1.08
CA PHE A 72 -10.40 -13.00 -0.17
C PHE A 72 -9.57 -11.79 -0.64
N GLY A 73 -10.04 -11.00 -1.60
CA GLY A 73 -9.30 -9.85 -2.16
C GLY A 73 -8.71 -8.91 -1.11
N ARG A 74 -9.44 -8.68 -0.01
CA ARG A 74 -9.03 -7.84 1.13
C ARG A 74 -7.83 -8.35 1.93
N GLU A 75 -7.42 -9.61 1.78
CA GLU A 75 -6.22 -10.14 2.43
C GLU A 75 -4.98 -9.28 2.09
N ARG A 76 -4.87 -8.74 0.87
CA ARG A 76 -3.77 -7.81 0.53
C ARG A 76 -3.74 -6.58 1.43
N TYR A 77 -4.89 -5.99 1.74
CA TYR A 77 -5.00 -4.84 2.63
C TYR A 77 -4.66 -5.22 4.07
N VAL A 78 -5.13 -6.39 4.54
CA VAL A 78 -4.82 -6.89 5.89
C VAL A 78 -3.32 -7.07 6.07
N TYR A 79 -2.66 -7.75 5.13
CA TYR A 79 -1.22 -7.99 5.22
C TYR A 79 -0.41 -6.70 5.09
N ALA A 80 -0.80 -5.78 4.20
CA ALA A 80 -0.15 -4.47 4.12
C ALA A 80 -0.33 -3.63 5.40
N PHE A 81 -1.49 -3.71 6.04
CA PHE A 81 -1.76 -3.08 7.33
C PHE A 81 -0.94 -3.69 8.48
N ILE A 82 -0.78 -5.02 8.50
CA ILE A 82 0.09 -5.71 9.45
C ILE A 82 1.54 -5.24 9.29
N VAL A 83 2.02 -5.11 8.04
CA VAL A 83 3.37 -4.59 7.77
C VAL A 83 3.51 -3.17 8.31
N ALA A 84 2.56 -2.27 8.00
CA ALA A 84 2.58 -0.88 8.45
C ALA A 84 2.60 -0.75 9.99
N ILE A 85 1.76 -1.51 10.70
CA ILE A 85 1.68 -1.42 12.16
C ILE A 85 2.81 -2.17 12.83
N VAL A 86 3.02 -3.44 12.50
CA VAL A 86 3.90 -4.29 13.29
C VAL A 86 5.35 -3.95 12.99
N LEU A 87 5.75 -3.91 11.73
CA LEU A 87 7.16 -3.90 11.39
C LEU A 87 7.74 -2.47 11.45
N PHE A 88 7.06 -1.48 10.87
CA PHE A 88 7.54 -0.08 10.96
C PHE A 88 7.42 0.51 12.36
N THR A 89 6.34 0.24 13.10
CA THR A 89 6.21 0.79 14.47
C THR A 89 7.22 0.13 15.40
N VAL A 90 7.36 -1.19 15.38
CA VAL A 90 8.35 -1.88 16.23
C VAL A 90 9.75 -1.45 15.84
N GLY A 91 10.08 -1.37 14.55
CA GLY A 91 11.37 -0.90 14.07
C GLY A 91 11.68 0.54 14.49
N GLY A 92 10.72 1.45 14.32
CA GLY A 92 10.86 2.85 14.71
C GLY A 92 10.99 3.05 16.23
N LEU A 93 10.18 2.37 17.03
CA LEU A 93 10.26 2.43 18.49
C LEU A 93 11.56 1.81 19.00
N PHE A 94 12.02 0.71 18.40
CA PHE A 94 13.31 0.10 18.73
C PHE A 94 14.46 1.06 18.43
N ALA A 95 14.46 1.72 17.26
CA ALA A 95 15.47 2.72 16.92
C ALA A 95 15.45 3.92 17.89
N LEU A 96 14.28 4.40 18.30
CA LEU A 96 14.17 5.46 19.31
C LEU A 96 14.70 5.01 20.68
N TYR A 97 14.42 3.77 21.08
CA TYR A 97 14.97 3.18 22.30
C TYR A 97 16.50 3.06 22.24
N GLU A 98 17.04 2.57 21.12
CA GLU A 98 18.48 2.46 20.90
C GLU A 98 19.14 3.84 20.92
N ALA A 99 18.51 4.84 20.28
CA ALA A 99 19.00 6.22 20.31
C ALA A 99 19.06 6.77 21.73
N TRP A 100 18.01 6.56 22.54
CA TRP A 100 18.00 6.95 23.95
C TRP A 100 19.17 6.32 24.71
N HIS A 101 19.40 5.02 24.52
CA HIS A 101 20.50 4.32 25.17
C HIS A 101 21.88 4.84 24.74
N LYS A 102 22.08 5.14 23.44
CA LYS A 102 23.30 5.75 22.92
C LYS A 102 23.53 7.19 23.43
N PHE A 103 22.47 7.93 23.75
CA PHE A 103 22.60 9.25 24.39
C PHE A 103 23.03 9.14 25.85
N GLU A 104 22.52 8.14 26.60
CA GLU A 104 22.94 7.89 27.99
C GLU A 104 24.39 7.39 28.07
N HIS A 105 24.82 6.59 27.09
CA HIS A 105 26.17 6.02 27.02
C HIS A 105 26.82 6.28 25.64
N PRO A 106 27.33 7.50 25.39
CA PRO A 106 27.95 7.84 24.11
C PRO A 106 29.31 7.14 23.97
N GLU A 107 29.33 5.96 23.37
CA GLU A 107 30.57 5.24 23.10
C GLU A 107 31.17 5.63 21.74
N PRO A 108 32.46 6.01 21.67
CA PRO A 108 33.11 6.28 20.41
C PRO A 108 33.39 4.98 19.63
N ILE A 109 33.37 5.06 18.30
CA ILE A 109 33.78 3.94 17.43
C ILE A 109 35.31 3.82 17.45
N THR A 110 35.83 2.94 18.31
CA THR A 110 37.27 2.81 18.56
C THR A 110 37.98 1.85 17.61
N GLN A 111 37.32 0.75 17.22
CA GLN A 111 37.90 -0.29 16.35
C GLN A 111 37.05 -0.48 15.09
N TRP A 112 37.66 -1.02 14.03
CA TRP A 112 36.98 -1.35 12.75
C TRP A 112 36.20 -0.20 12.11
N ARG A 113 36.72 1.04 12.22
CA ARG A 113 36.08 2.29 11.76
C ARG A 113 35.62 2.30 10.31
N TRP A 114 36.24 1.51 9.44
CA TRP A 114 35.88 1.41 8.03
C TRP A 114 34.66 0.50 7.78
N VAL A 115 34.38 -0.46 8.67
CA VAL A 115 33.33 -1.47 8.46
C VAL A 115 31.94 -0.84 8.39
N PRO A 116 31.50 0.02 9.34
CA PRO A 116 30.19 0.66 9.25
C PRO A 116 29.99 1.46 7.96
N ILE A 117 31.03 2.17 7.51
CA ILE A 117 30.97 2.96 6.27
C ILE A 117 30.81 2.05 5.05
N VAL A 118 31.57 0.97 4.95
CA VAL A 118 31.46 0.02 3.83
C VAL A 118 30.09 -0.65 3.82
N VAL A 119 29.59 -1.09 4.99
CA VAL A 119 28.26 -1.70 5.11
C VAL A 119 27.17 -0.72 4.66
N LEU A 120 27.23 0.54 5.10
CA LEU A 120 26.27 1.57 4.71
C LEU A 120 26.34 1.88 3.20
N LEU A 121 27.53 1.94 2.60
CA LEU A 121 27.68 2.16 1.16
C LEU A 121 27.10 1.00 0.34
N VAL A 122 27.35 -0.25 0.76
CA VAL A 122 26.75 -1.43 0.12
C VAL A 122 25.24 -1.41 0.28
N ALA A 123 24.74 -1.08 1.48
CA ALA A 123 23.30 -0.98 1.73
C ALA A 123 22.63 0.09 0.86
N ILE A 124 23.20 1.30 0.79
CA ILE A 124 22.71 2.36 -0.10
C ILE A 124 22.68 1.89 -1.56
N GLY A 125 23.70 1.17 -2.01
CA GLY A 125 23.75 0.62 -3.37
C GLY A 125 22.63 -0.38 -3.65
N LEU A 126 22.45 -1.37 -2.77
CA LEU A 126 21.39 -2.38 -2.90
C LEU A 126 20.00 -1.76 -2.81
N GLU A 127 19.79 -0.88 -1.84
CA GLU A 127 18.53 -0.18 -1.61
C GLU A 127 18.17 0.72 -2.80
N SER A 128 19.15 1.44 -3.36
CA SER A 128 18.94 2.28 -4.55
C SER A 128 18.50 1.47 -5.77
N LEU A 129 19.00 0.25 -5.93
CA LEU A 129 18.59 -0.66 -7.01
C LEU A 129 17.15 -1.16 -6.80
N SER A 130 16.78 -1.49 -5.56
CA SER A 130 15.39 -1.82 -5.20
C SER A 130 14.46 -0.65 -5.48
N PHE A 131 14.78 0.52 -4.94
CA PHE A 131 13.98 1.72 -5.09
C PHE A 131 13.81 2.12 -6.55
N HIS A 132 14.88 2.01 -7.34
CA HIS A 132 14.81 2.22 -8.78
C HIS A 132 13.81 1.27 -9.45
N THR A 133 13.85 -0.02 -9.09
CA THR A 133 12.90 -1.02 -9.61
C THR A 133 11.47 -0.69 -9.21
N ALA A 134 11.24 -0.32 -7.94
CA ALA A 134 9.94 0.10 -7.45
C ALA A 134 9.42 1.35 -8.19
N ILE A 135 10.28 2.34 -8.46
CA ILE A 135 9.94 3.52 -9.27
C ILE A 135 9.55 3.13 -10.69
N VAL A 136 10.33 2.27 -11.34
CA VAL A 136 10.08 1.85 -12.73
C VAL A 136 8.74 1.11 -12.83
N GLU A 137 8.47 0.16 -11.94
CA GLU A 137 7.20 -0.57 -11.94
C GLU A 137 6.02 0.33 -11.55
N SER A 138 6.22 1.27 -10.62
CA SER A 138 5.18 2.21 -10.24
C SER A 138 4.86 3.22 -11.34
N ASN A 139 5.85 3.69 -12.09
CA ASN A 139 5.64 4.60 -13.22
C ASN A 139 4.78 3.97 -14.34
N ARG A 140 4.84 2.65 -14.52
CA ARG A 140 3.98 1.93 -15.48
C ARG A 140 2.50 2.01 -15.09
N VAL A 141 2.21 2.14 -13.79
CA VAL A 141 0.84 2.22 -13.26
C VAL A 141 0.41 3.68 -13.01
N ARG A 142 1.33 4.53 -12.58
CA ARG A 142 1.10 5.94 -12.24
C ARG A 142 0.67 6.77 -13.44
N GLY A 143 1.25 6.50 -14.61
CA GLY A 143 1.09 7.36 -15.78
C GLY A 143 1.53 8.79 -15.47
N GLN A 144 0.64 9.77 -15.72
CA GLN A 144 0.93 11.20 -15.56
C GLN A 144 0.63 11.76 -14.17
N ARG A 145 0.07 10.96 -13.25
CA ARG A 145 -0.27 11.41 -11.90
C ARG A 145 0.97 11.80 -11.11
N SER A 146 0.79 12.69 -10.14
CA SER A 146 1.86 13.03 -9.19
C SER A 146 2.14 11.84 -8.24
N TRP A 147 3.31 11.83 -7.58
CA TRP A 147 3.63 10.79 -6.60
C TRP A 147 2.67 10.77 -5.40
N ILE A 148 2.30 11.95 -4.89
CA ILE A 148 1.38 12.07 -3.75
C ILE A 148 0.00 11.55 -4.14
N GLU A 149 -0.48 11.92 -5.32
CA GLU A 149 -1.74 11.44 -5.86
C GLU A 149 -1.70 9.93 -6.10
N PHE A 150 -0.59 9.39 -6.61
CA PHE A 150 -0.42 7.95 -6.80
C PHE A 150 -0.56 7.18 -5.49
N VAL A 151 0.19 7.58 -4.46
CA VAL A 151 0.16 6.91 -3.15
C VAL A 151 -1.24 6.92 -2.55
N ARG A 152 -1.98 8.04 -2.66
CA ARG A 152 -3.34 8.20 -2.12
C ARG A 152 -4.47 7.59 -2.94
N THR A 153 -4.24 7.33 -4.23
CA THR A 153 -5.29 6.82 -5.15
C THR A 153 -5.06 5.39 -5.57
N ALA A 154 -3.88 4.83 -5.29
CA ALA A 154 -3.53 3.46 -5.57
C ALA A 154 -4.35 2.52 -4.68
N LYS A 155 -5.19 1.71 -5.32
CA LYS A 155 -5.98 0.67 -4.64
C LYS A 155 -5.20 -0.62 -4.44
N ALA A 156 -4.02 -0.75 -5.05
CA ALA A 156 -3.10 -1.85 -4.81
C ALA A 156 -2.07 -1.37 -3.77
N PRO A 157 -2.03 -1.93 -2.55
CA PRO A 157 -1.18 -1.43 -1.47
C PRO A 157 0.30 -1.73 -1.70
N GLU A 158 0.63 -2.73 -2.51
CA GLU A 158 1.99 -3.26 -2.64
C GLU A 158 3.00 -2.21 -3.14
N LEU A 159 2.66 -1.50 -4.21
CA LEU A 159 3.57 -0.53 -4.83
C LEU A 159 3.77 0.72 -3.94
N PRO A 160 2.72 1.38 -3.41
CA PRO A 160 2.89 2.50 -2.48
C PRO A 160 3.65 2.12 -1.22
N VAL A 161 3.40 0.94 -0.64
CA VAL A 161 4.09 0.47 0.58
C VAL A 161 5.58 0.30 0.30
N VAL A 162 5.95 -0.46 -0.74
CA VAL A 162 7.36 -0.70 -1.09
C VAL A 162 8.07 0.61 -1.46
N LEU A 163 7.42 1.52 -2.19
CA LEU A 163 8.02 2.82 -2.50
C LEU A 163 8.31 3.67 -1.26
N LEU A 164 7.35 3.75 -0.33
CA LEU A 164 7.51 4.53 0.90
C LEU A 164 8.53 3.88 1.84
N GLU A 165 8.58 2.55 1.88
CA GLU A 165 9.58 1.75 2.58
C GLU A 165 10.98 2.05 2.07
N ASP A 166 11.25 1.77 0.80
CA ASP A 166 12.58 1.93 0.18
C ASP A 166 13.04 3.41 0.24
N PHE A 167 12.12 4.35 0.07
CA PHE A 167 12.42 5.78 0.24
C PHE A 167 12.84 6.10 1.68
N ALA A 168 12.09 5.62 2.67
CA ALA A 168 12.41 5.82 4.08
C ALA A 168 13.73 5.13 4.47
N ALA A 169 13.99 3.94 3.94
CA ALA A 169 15.23 3.21 4.13
C ALA A 169 16.43 4.00 3.59
N LEU A 170 16.35 4.54 2.36
CA LEU A 170 17.40 5.38 1.80
C LEU A 170 17.66 6.64 2.61
N VAL A 171 16.61 7.35 3.03
CA VAL A 171 16.75 8.54 3.88
C VAL A 171 17.36 8.18 5.24
N GLY A 172 16.92 7.06 5.82
CA GLY A 172 17.47 6.52 7.07
C GLY A 172 18.96 6.15 6.94
N LEU A 173 19.35 5.51 5.84
CA LEU A 173 20.75 5.20 5.53
C LEU A 173 21.61 6.46 5.38
N VAL A 174 21.06 7.55 4.83
CA VAL A 174 21.75 8.85 4.80
C VAL A 174 21.93 9.41 6.21
N PHE A 175 20.91 9.35 7.07
CA PHE A 175 21.04 9.76 8.47
C PHE A 175 22.10 8.94 9.21
N ALA A 176 22.11 7.61 9.03
CA ALA A 176 23.13 6.74 9.59
C ALA A 176 24.53 7.11 9.06
N MET A 177 24.67 7.32 7.75
CA MET A 177 25.94 7.71 7.13
C MET A 177 26.50 9.00 7.72
N VAL A 178 25.65 10.02 7.87
CA VAL A 178 26.05 11.30 8.47
C VAL A 178 26.41 11.12 9.95
N GLY A 179 25.59 10.41 10.73
CA GLY A 179 25.81 10.19 12.16
C GLY A 179 27.11 9.42 12.44
N VAL A 180 27.34 8.31 11.73
CA VAL A 180 28.55 7.50 11.84
C VAL A 180 29.77 8.30 11.37
N SER A 181 29.70 8.98 10.23
CA SER A 181 30.82 9.78 9.71
C SER A 181 31.22 10.89 10.67
N MET A 182 30.24 11.62 11.23
CA MET A 182 30.50 12.66 12.23
C MET A 182 31.07 12.08 13.52
N THR A 183 30.61 10.92 13.97
CA THR A 183 31.18 10.21 15.13
C THR A 183 32.64 9.84 14.89
N LEU A 184 32.99 9.37 13.68
CA LEU A 184 34.35 9.01 13.31
C LEU A 184 35.31 10.22 13.23
N VAL A 185 34.81 11.37 12.75
CA VAL A 185 35.60 12.60 12.62
C VAL A 185 35.75 13.33 13.95
N THR A 186 34.68 13.43 14.73
CA THR A 186 34.66 14.20 15.98
C THR A 186 35.07 13.37 17.20
N GLY A 187 35.01 12.04 17.10
CA GLY A 187 35.18 11.13 18.24
C GLY A 187 34.01 11.16 19.22
N ASN A 188 32.89 11.82 18.90
CA ASN A 188 31.74 11.97 19.79
C ASN A 188 30.57 11.08 19.32
N GLY A 189 30.24 10.05 20.10
CA GLY A 189 29.14 9.09 19.82
C GLY A 189 27.74 9.70 19.81
N VAL A 190 27.57 10.93 20.29
CA VAL A 190 26.28 11.66 20.26
C VAL A 190 25.76 11.84 18.83
N TRP A 191 26.63 11.92 17.84
CA TRP A 191 26.22 12.05 16.43
C TRP A 191 25.56 10.77 15.89
N ASP A 192 26.06 9.60 16.30
CA ASP A 192 25.44 8.31 15.96
C ASP A 192 24.08 8.15 16.67
N ALA A 193 23.98 8.57 17.94
CA ALA A 193 22.73 8.59 18.69
C ALA A 193 21.68 9.50 18.00
N ALA A 194 22.07 10.70 17.58
CA ALA A 194 21.21 11.62 16.85
C ALA A 194 20.75 11.07 15.50
N GLY A 195 21.67 10.43 14.74
CA GLY A 195 21.33 9.73 13.51
C GLY A 195 20.28 8.63 13.73
N THR A 196 20.50 7.81 14.77
CA THR A 196 19.57 6.73 15.15
C THR A 196 18.20 7.28 15.58
N ALA A 197 18.16 8.40 16.31
CA ALA A 197 16.90 9.06 16.70
C ALA A 197 16.10 9.59 15.49
N LEU A 198 16.80 10.16 14.49
CA LEU A 198 16.18 10.63 13.25
C LEU A 198 15.59 9.48 12.44
N ILE A 199 16.29 8.33 12.37
CA ILE A 199 15.78 7.11 11.76
C ILE A 199 14.51 6.63 12.47
N GLY A 200 14.54 6.53 13.80
CA GLY A 200 13.36 6.12 14.57
C GLY A 200 12.15 7.02 14.36
N THR A 201 12.37 8.35 14.35
CA THR A 201 11.31 9.33 14.08
C THR A 201 10.75 9.20 12.65
N LEU A 202 11.63 8.97 11.67
CA LEU A 202 11.25 8.75 10.28
C LEU A 202 10.38 7.49 10.14
N LEU A 203 10.80 6.37 10.72
CA LEU A 203 10.07 5.11 10.67
C LEU A 203 8.70 5.20 11.33
N VAL A 204 8.59 5.86 12.50
CA VAL A 204 7.29 6.11 13.15
C VAL A 204 6.38 6.98 12.27
N THR A 205 6.93 8.00 11.62
CA THR A 205 6.16 8.87 10.72
C THR A 205 5.62 8.08 9.53
N VAL A 206 6.46 7.25 8.91
CA VAL A 206 6.09 6.37 7.79
C VAL A 206 5.04 5.34 8.23
N ALA A 207 5.22 4.74 9.41
CA ALA A 207 4.25 3.82 10.01
C ALA A 207 2.86 4.46 10.13
N ILE A 208 2.79 5.71 10.63
CA ILE A 208 1.53 6.44 10.78
C ILE A 208 0.88 6.69 9.41
N VAL A 209 1.65 7.20 8.44
CA VAL A 209 1.15 7.49 7.08
C VAL A 209 0.60 6.21 6.43
N LEU A 210 1.38 5.13 6.43
CA LEU A 210 0.96 3.85 5.86
C LEU A 210 -0.24 3.27 6.59
N SER A 211 -0.28 3.34 7.93
CA SER A 211 -1.39 2.81 8.71
C SER A 211 -2.71 3.52 8.41
N VAL A 212 -2.69 4.86 8.22
CA VAL A 212 -3.88 5.63 7.84
C VAL A 212 -4.38 5.22 6.46
N GLU A 213 -3.47 5.10 5.49
CA GLU A 213 -3.83 4.72 4.12
C GLU A 213 -4.38 3.29 4.05
N MET A 214 -3.69 2.34 4.67
CA MET A 214 -4.09 0.93 4.68
C MET A 214 -5.40 0.71 5.44
N LYS A 215 -5.64 1.47 6.52
CA LYS A 215 -6.92 1.44 7.24
C LYS A 215 -8.06 1.84 6.32
N SER A 216 -7.91 2.90 5.53
CA SER A 216 -8.95 3.38 4.62
C SER A 216 -9.34 2.31 3.60
N LEU A 217 -8.34 1.67 2.96
CA LEU A 217 -8.56 0.55 2.03
C LEU A 217 -9.22 -0.65 2.70
N LEU A 218 -8.91 -0.94 3.96
CA LEU A 218 -9.49 -2.06 4.70
C LEU A 218 -10.96 -1.82 5.09
N VAL A 219 -11.30 -0.60 5.51
CA VAL A 219 -12.70 -0.17 5.74
C VAL A 219 -13.49 -0.29 4.43
N GLY A 220 -12.82 0.05 3.33
CA GLY A 220 -13.30 -0.13 1.97
C GLY A 220 -13.61 1.21 1.34
N GLU A 221 -12.84 1.54 0.33
CA GLU A 221 -12.97 2.80 -0.40
C GLU A 221 -13.86 2.65 -1.63
N ALA A 222 -14.46 3.77 -2.04
CA ALA A 222 -15.11 3.87 -3.34
C ALA A 222 -14.10 3.76 -4.48
N ALA A 223 -14.60 3.43 -5.66
CA ALA A 223 -13.81 3.56 -6.88
C ALA A 223 -13.43 5.03 -7.11
N ASN A 224 -12.32 5.25 -7.81
CA ASN A 224 -11.91 6.60 -8.20
C ASN A 224 -13.01 7.27 -9.05
N THR A 225 -13.11 8.59 -8.95
CA THR A 225 -14.18 9.40 -9.57
C THR A 225 -14.36 9.07 -11.06
N ASP A 226 -13.27 8.97 -11.81
CA ASP A 226 -13.30 8.66 -13.26
C ASP A 226 -14.03 7.34 -13.54
N LYS A 227 -13.82 6.33 -12.69
CA LYS A 227 -14.47 5.01 -12.80
C LYS A 227 -15.93 5.05 -12.36
N VAL A 228 -16.23 5.82 -11.32
CA VAL A 228 -17.62 6.00 -10.84
C VAL A 228 -18.45 6.68 -11.94
N VAL A 229 -17.91 7.72 -12.58
CA VAL A 229 -18.55 8.41 -13.71
C VAL A 229 -18.72 7.45 -14.89
N ALA A 230 -17.67 6.74 -15.29
CA ALA A 230 -17.75 5.77 -16.39
C ALA A 230 -18.81 4.68 -16.15
N ILE A 231 -18.88 4.12 -14.93
CA ILE A 231 -19.89 3.13 -14.55
C ILE A 231 -21.28 3.76 -14.56
N LYS A 232 -21.45 4.97 -14.00
CA LYS A 232 -22.73 5.68 -13.96
C LYS A 232 -23.27 5.91 -15.38
N ASP A 233 -22.44 6.42 -16.27
CA ASP A 233 -22.82 6.74 -17.64
C ASP A 233 -23.13 5.46 -18.42
N ALA A 234 -22.33 4.40 -18.23
CA ALA A 234 -22.57 3.10 -18.84
C ALA A 234 -23.87 2.43 -18.37
N LEU A 235 -24.25 2.60 -17.10
CA LEU A 235 -25.51 2.07 -16.56
C LEU A 235 -26.73 2.72 -17.26
N VAL A 236 -26.68 4.03 -17.54
CA VAL A 236 -27.73 4.71 -18.31
C VAL A 236 -27.71 4.24 -19.77
N GLY A 237 -26.53 4.21 -20.40
CA GLY A 237 -26.39 3.83 -21.81
C GLY A 237 -26.94 4.89 -22.77
N ASP A 238 -27.43 4.44 -23.92
CA ASP A 238 -27.96 5.32 -24.98
C ASP A 238 -29.37 5.84 -24.67
N PRO A 239 -29.84 6.92 -25.32
CA PRO A 239 -31.18 7.49 -25.11
C PRO A 239 -32.35 6.52 -25.34
N GLU A 240 -32.12 5.42 -26.06
CA GLU A 240 -33.11 4.36 -26.28
C GLU A 240 -33.14 3.32 -25.15
N SER A 241 -32.26 3.43 -24.15
CA SER A 241 -32.25 2.52 -23.00
C SER A 241 -33.49 2.73 -22.13
N ALA A 242 -34.04 1.62 -21.62
CA ALA A 242 -35.13 1.65 -20.66
C ALA A 242 -34.70 2.21 -19.28
N VAL A 243 -33.39 2.38 -19.02
CA VAL A 243 -32.87 3.03 -17.81
C VAL A 243 -32.85 4.55 -18.02
N ALA A 244 -33.75 5.27 -17.36
CA ALA A 244 -33.87 6.72 -17.50
C ALA A 244 -32.77 7.48 -16.75
N ARG A 245 -32.45 7.04 -15.52
CA ARG A 245 -31.37 7.62 -14.71
C ARG A 245 -30.87 6.67 -13.63
N VAL A 246 -29.65 6.90 -13.16
CA VAL A 246 -29.13 6.30 -11.94
C VAL A 246 -29.57 7.16 -10.75
N ILE A 247 -30.42 6.61 -9.88
CA ILE A 247 -30.90 7.28 -8.65
C ILE A 247 -29.77 7.28 -7.61
N HIS A 248 -29.18 6.11 -7.37
CA HIS A 248 -28.06 5.93 -6.44
C HIS A 248 -26.99 5.01 -7.03
N LEU A 249 -25.73 5.33 -6.75
CA LEU A 249 -24.59 4.51 -7.09
C LEU A 249 -23.63 4.50 -5.90
N ARG A 250 -23.38 3.32 -5.34
CA ARG A 250 -22.32 3.07 -4.36
C ARG A 250 -21.35 2.06 -4.94
N THR A 251 -20.07 2.33 -4.72
CA THR A 251 -19.00 1.43 -5.12
C THR A 251 -18.12 1.14 -3.92
N LEU A 252 -17.58 -0.07 -3.83
CA LEU A 252 -16.71 -0.48 -2.72
C LEU A 252 -15.64 -1.45 -3.24
N HIS A 253 -14.38 -1.17 -2.97
CA HIS A 253 -13.31 -2.11 -3.27
C HIS A 253 -13.37 -3.34 -2.36
N LEU A 254 -13.50 -4.52 -2.96
CA LEU A 254 -13.37 -5.83 -2.30
C LEU A 254 -11.95 -6.37 -2.42
N GLY A 255 -11.16 -5.78 -3.30
CA GLY A 255 -9.72 -5.95 -3.48
C GLY A 255 -9.23 -4.92 -4.50
N PRO A 256 -7.93 -4.90 -4.80
CA PRO A 256 -7.37 -3.91 -5.73
C PRO A 256 -7.99 -4.01 -7.13
N GLU A 257 -8.30 -5.23 -7.57
CA GLU A 257 -8.89 -5.52 -8.89
C GLU A 257 -10.39 -5.83 -8.85
N GLU A 258 -11.05 -5.71 -7.69
CA GLU A 258 -12.44 -6.14 -7.51
C GLU A 258 -13.29 -5.04 -6.89
N LEU A 259 -14.42 -4.76 -7.53
CA LEU A 259 -15.32 -3.66 -7.15
C LEU A 259 -16.75 -4.19 -6.98
N LEU A 260 -17.33 -3.98 -5.80
CA LEU A 260 -18.75 -4.10 -5.57
C LEU A 260 -19.43 -2.82 -6.08
N VAL A 261 -20.46 -2.97 -6.91
CA VAL A 261 -21.26 -1.89 -7.46
C VAL A 261 -22.71 -2.14 -7.08
N CYS A 262 -23.25 -1.28 -6.23
CA CYS A 262 -24.67 -1.29 -5.86
C CYS A 262 -25.31 -0.06 -6.47
N ALA A 263 -26.27 -0.25 -7.38
CA ALA A 263 -26.95 0.85 -8.03
C ALA A 263 -28.46 0.69 -7.98
N LYS A 264 -29.13 1.82 -7.78
CA LYS A 264 -30.58 1.94 -7.89
C LYS A 264 -30.90 2.69 -9.16
N LEU A 265 -31.65 2.06 -10.05
CA LEU A 265 -31.90 2.53 -11.41
C LEU A 265 -33.36 2.90 -11.58
N ALA A 266 -33.62 4.12 -12.05
CA ALA A 266 -34.94 4.50 -12.50
C ALA A 266 -35.18 3.84 -13.86
N VAL A 267 -36.11 2.88 -13.90
CA VAL A 267 -36.52 2.24 -15.15
C VAL A 267 -37.78 2.96 -15.63
N GLY A 268 -37.79 3.31 -16.92
CA GLY A 268 -38.94 3.92 -17.57
C GLY A 268 -40.18 3.00 -17.57
N ALA A 269 -41.25 3.45 -18.21
CA ALA A 269 -42.47 2.65 -18.31
C ALA A 269 -42.16 1.30 -18.99
N ALA A 270 -42.24 0.22 -18.21
CA ALA A 270 -42.06 -1.15 -18.66
C ALA A 270 -43.37 -1.91 -18.43
N ASP A 271 -43.79 -2.67 -19.42
CA ASP A 271 -45.09 -3.35 -19.42
C ASP A 271 -45.08 -4.63 -18.55
N CYS A 272 -43.91 -5.23 -18.35
CA CYS A 272 -43.74 -6.45 -17.56
C CYS A 272 -42.34 -6.61 -16.98
N GLY A 273 -42.21 -7.48 -15.96
CA GLY A 273 -40.94 -7.76 -15.29
C GLY A 273 -39.82 -8.25 -16.22
N ASN A 274 -40.15 -8.91 -17.34
CA ASN A 274 -39.16 -9.37 -18.30
C ASN A 274 -38.44 -8.19 -19.00
N GLN A 275 -39.15 -7.10 -19.28
CA GLN A 275 -38.53 -5.90 -19.87
C GLN A 275 -37.60 -5.21 -18.87
N ILE A 276 -37.98 -5.17 -17.59
CA ILE A 276 -37.13 -4.65 -16.52
C ILE A 276 -35.87 -5.51 -16.39
N ALA A 277 -36.00 -6.83 -16.34
CA ALA A 277 -34.86 -7.75 -16.25
C ALA A 277 -33.89 -7.57 -17.43
N ALA A 278 -34.40 -7.53 -18.67
CA ALA A 278 -33.58 -7.31 -19.85
C ALA A 278 -32.86 -5.95 -19.83
N ALA A 279 -33.51 -4.90 -19.31
CA ALA A 279 -32.89 -3.59 -19.16
C ALA A 279 -31.74 -3.60 -18.14
N LEU A 280 -31.92 -4.29 -17.01
CA LEU A 280 -30.90 -4.45 -15.99
C LEU A 280 -29.72 -5.29 -16.50
N ASP A 281 -29.98 -6.41 -17.18
CA ASP A 281 -28.93 -7.27 -17.76
C ASP A 281 -28.08 -6.50 -18.77
N ALA A 282 -28.73 -5.70 -19.64
CA ALA A 282 -28.04 -4.84 -20.59
C ALA A 282 -27.21 -3.74 -19.90
N ALA A 283 -27.75 -3.11 -18.85
CA ALA A 283 -27.02 -2.11 -18.06
C ALA A 283 -25.81 -2.73 -17.34
N GLU A 284 -25.97 -3.94 -16.80
CA GLU A 284 -24.89 -4.70 -16.17
C GLU A 284 -23.76 -4.98 -17.16
N GLN A 285 -24.10 -5.44 -18.37
CA GLN A 285 -23.10 -5.72 -19.41
C GLN A 285 -22.32 -4.46 -19.80
N ARG A 286 -23.01 -3.34 -20.06
CA ARG A 286 -22.35 -2.06 -20.37
C ARG A 286 -21.42 -1.60 -19.25
N ALA A 287 -21.87 -1.72 -18.00
CA ALA A 287 -21.03 -1.37 -16.84
C ALA A 287 -19.76 -2.21 -16.77
N ARG A 288 -19.84 -3.53 -17.05
CA ARG A 288 -18.66 -4.42 -17.10
C ARG A 288 -17.68 -4.03 -18.19
N GLU A 289 -18.17 -3.58 -19.34
CA GLU A 289 -17.35 -3.16 -20.47
C GLU A 289 -16.70 -1.77 -20.26
N SER A 290 -17.30 -0.91 -19.42
CA SER A 290 -16.83 0.47 -19.17
C SER A 290 -15.48 0.57 -18.45
N VAL A 291 -15.10 -0.45 -17.67
CA VAL A 291 -13.89 -0.45 -16.83
C VAL A 291 -13.09 -1.74 -17.01
N PRO A 292 -12.48 -1.96 -18.20
CA PRO A 292 -11.74 -3.17 -18.50
C PRO A 292 -10.58 -3.38 -17.50
N GLY A 293 -10.44 -4.61 -17.01
CA GLY A 293 -9.42 -5.00 -16.04
C GLY A 293 -9.85 -4.92 -14.57
N LEU A 294 -11.07 -4.46 -14.27
CA LEU A 294 -11.70 -4.63 -12.96
C LEU A 294 -12.79 -5.71 -13.01
N ARG A 295 -12.84 -6.57 -11.99
CA ARG A 295 -13.95 -7.49 -11.79
C ARG A 295 -15.07 -6.78 -11.04
N LEU A 296 -16.18 -6.51 -11.72
CA LEU A 296 -17.36 -5.91 -11.10
C LEU A 296 -18.28 -6.99 -10.51
N MET A 297 -18.66 -6.83 -9.26
CA MET A 297 -19.77 -7.53 -8.62
C MET A 297 -20.93 -6.56 -8.54
N ILE A 298 -21.94 -6.74 -9.39
CA ILE A 298 -22.98 -5.73 -9.62
C ILE A 298 -24.29 -6.20 -8.99
N TYR A 299 -24.94 -5.31 -8.25
CA TYR A 299 -26.30 -5.46 -7.74
C TYR A 299 -27.11 -4.25 -8.21
N LEU A 300 -28.05 -4.48 -9.12
CA LEU A 300 -28.93 -3.44 -9.65
C LEU A 300 -30.33 -3.61 -9.08
N GLU A 301 -30.86 -2.55 -8.49
CA GLU A 301 -32.23 -2.47 -7.98
C GLU A 301 -33.05 -1.54 -8.90
N PRO A 302 -34.12 -2.03 -9.54
CA PRO A 302 -35.01 -1.19 -10.32
C PRO A 302 -35.96 -0.41 -9.40
N ASP A 303 -36.25 0.85 -9.74
CA ASP A 303 -37.28 1.67 -9.10
C ASP A 303 -37.92 2.63 -10.12
N LEU A 304 -38.97 3.32 -9.69
CA LEU A 304 -39.65 4.37 -10.43
C LEU A 304 -38.98 5.72 -10.17
N ASP A 305 -38.90 6.57 -11.19
CA ASP A 305 -38.43 7.95 -11.00
C ASP A 305 -39.48 8.78 -10.25
N ARG A 306 -39.17 9.21 -9.02
CA ARG A 306 -40.02 10.10 -8.21
C ARG A 306 -39.46 11.50 -8.07
N GLY A 307 -38.48 11.89 -8.89
CA GLY A 307 -37.87 13.23 -8.85
C GLY A 307 -37.01 13.46 -7.59
N ASP A 308 -37.11 14.64 -6.98
CA ASP A 308 -36.23 15.07 -5.87
C ASP A 308 -36.54 14.39 -4.52
N LEU A 309 -37.69 13.72 -4.39
CA LEU A 309 -38.07 12.99 -3.17
C LEU A 309 -37.13 11.81 -2.88
N ASP A 310 -36.53 11.20 -3.90
CA ASP A 310 -35.60 10.09 -3.75
C ASP A 310 -34.26 10.54 -3.14
N LEU A 311 -33.83 11.79 -3.38
CA LEU A 311 -32.60 12.35 -2.81
C LEU A 311 -32.73 12.65 -1.30
N ALA A 312 -33.90 13.13 -0.87
CA ALA A 312 -34.16 13.56 0.50
C ALA A 312 -34.30 12.40 1.50
N SER A 313 -34.92 11.28 1.08
CA SER A 313 -35.17 10.13 1.96
C SER A 313 -33.90 9.42 2.44
N TRP A 314 -32.78 9.65 1.75
CA TRP A 314 -31.57 8.87 1.94
C TRP A 314 -30.40 9.66 2.54
N GLN A 315 -30.32 10.97 2.32
CA GLN A 315 -29.37 11.85 3.01
C GLN A 315 -29.65 11.94 4.52
N GLY A 316 -30.91 11.79 4.95
CA GLY A 316 -31.31 11.76 6.37
C GLY A 316 -30.85 10.52 7.16
N SER A 317 -30.06 9.63 6.56
CA SER A 317 -29.43 8.47 7.23
C SER A 317 -27.91 8.58 7.35
N GLN A 318 -27.33 9.74 7.01
CA GLN A 318 -25.89 10.01 7.09
C GLN A 318 -25.46 10.89 8.27
N ASP A 319 -26.33 11.11 9.26
CA ASP A 319 -25.96 11.71 10.55
C ASP A 319 -25.58 10.64 11.59
#